data_AF-D0TVL2-F1
#
_entry.id   AF-D0TVL2-F1
#
_cell.length_a   1.000
_cell.length_b   1.000
_cell.length_c   1.000
_cell.angle_alpha   90.00
_cell.angle_beta   90.00
_cell.angle_gamma   90.00
#
_symmetry.space_group_name_H-M   'P 1'
#
loop_
_entity.id
_entity.type
_entity.pdbx_description
1 polymer ?
#
loop_
_entity_poly.entity_id
_entity_poly.type
_entity_poly.pdbx_seq_one_letter_code
_entity_poly.pdbx_strand_id
1 'polypeptide(L)'
;MGKFLLICLFLCTGICKTSAQIVDLSKFVKAKKSKTEVFSQKLQNTRDSLLRICKIYKLEDFKYKFPTIYLGESMESLKAKSKEFEKIKVEIENAISKKELEQKRVDSIQKVNDAERIVQERIADSLYLIRAAQTWEWLHDKKGKWETIDRSYPKEEHYQVNSLFPQYQVIDQNAYLNGKLVGVCHPAKNNKNNSEKERCFRIDVMTFLCQQDFLNNKYEIQKESPKTQEYIKQKLGLKKQLEPTDSPVYKEMIANASKLRIAQERLRKGEIDLNTYNRIKTKLGAKFTGTVYQEMADSNSPEINAGKRYLEQLRTDNKSLIGEYTIQRIDGTNFTYQFRNNEGKKTFSVKVSFFVNEKKNVLYTISSLQKK
;
A
#
# COMPACT_ATOMS: atom_id res chain seq x y z
N MET A 1 27.30 26.75 34.73
CA MET A 1 28.24 26.81 35.87
C MET A 1 29.30 27.89 35.62
N GLY A 2 28.91 29.17 35.62
CA GLY A 2 29.76 30.25 35.06
C GLY A 2 30.03 31.44 35.99
N LYS A 3 29.81 31.31 37.31
CA LYS A 3 29.93 32.45 38.26
C LYS A 3 30.86 32.20 39.46
N PHE A 4 31.53 31.04 39.56
CA PHE A 4 32.30 30.68 40.75
C PHE A 4 33.82 30.83 40.64
N LEU A 5 34.37 31.16 39.47
CA LEU A 5 35.84 31.21 39.27
C LEU A 5 36.47 32.61 39.39
N LEU A 6 35.67 33.68 39.51
CA LEU A 6 36.19 35.05 39.61
C LEU A 6 36.51 35.51 41.04
N ILE A 7 36.19 34.72 42.06
CA ILE A 7 36.29 35.13 43.48
C ILE A 7 37.66 34.81 44.11
N CYS A 8 38.50 33.97 43.50
CA CYS A 8 39.75 33.52 44.14
C CYS A 8 40.98 34.43 43.91
N LEU A 9 40.88 35.57 43.24
CA LEU A 9 42.04 36.42 42.91
C LEU A 9 42.12 37.75 43.69
N PHE A 10 41.22 38.03 44.65
CA PHE A 10 41.14 39.34 45.31
C PHE A 10 41.55 39.40 46.81
N LEU A 11 42.05 38.32 47.43
CA LEU A 11 42.29 38.28 48.88
C LEU A 11 43.78 38.31 49.32
N CYS A 12 44.63 39.17 48.74
CA CYS A 12 46.05 39.25 49.15
C CYS A 12 46.61 40.65 49.46
N THR A 13 45.79 41.67 49.75
CA THR A 13 46.30 42.96 50.24
C THR A 13 45.38 43.61 51.27
N GLY A 14 45.78 43.61 52.55
CA GLY A 14 45.08 44.33 53.64
C GLY A 14 45.81 44.18 54.98
N ILE A 15 46.14 45.32 55.59
CA ILE A 15 47.13 45.61 56.65
C ILE A 15 46.47 45.65 58.06
N CYS A 16 47.19 45.33 59.17
CA CYS A 16 47.37 46.20 60.38
C CYS A 16 47.90 45.51 61.69
N LYS A 17 49.05 46.03 62.16
CA LYS A 17 49.50 46.49 63.51
C LYS A 17 49.43 45.64 64.83
N THR A 18 50.64 45.61 65.44
CA THR A 18 51.09 45.80 66.87
C THR A 18 50.89 44.73 67.96
N SER A 19 52.00 44.21 68.50
CA SER A 19 52.57 44.50 69.85
C SER A 19 53.75 43.55 70.18
N ALA A 20 54.62 43.99 71.10
CA ALA A 20 55.96 43.46 71.37
C ALA A 20 55.97 42.19 72.25
N GLN A 21 56.98 41.32 72.07
CA GLN A 21 57.88 40.81 73.14
C GLN A 21 58.96 39.86 72.58
N ILE A 22 60.15 39.98 73.15
CA ILE A 22 61.43 39.32 72.86
C ILE A 22 61.31 37.79 73.07
N VAL A 23 61.90 36.95 72.19
CA VAL A 23 62.59 35.68 72.52
C VAL A 23 63.32 35.12 71.27
N ASP A 24 64.61 34.82 71.47
CA ASP A 24 65.50 33.86 70.78
C ASP A 24 65.85 34.04 69.28
N LEU A 25 66.98 34.72 69.06
CA LEU A 25 67.62 34.97 67.75
C LEU A 25 68.36 33.74 67.15
N SER A 26 68.31 32.56 67.76
CA SER A 26 69.09 31.40 67.29
C SER A 26 68.34 30.38 66.40
N LYS A 27 67.05 30.59 66.08
CA LYS A 27 66.23 29.62 65.29
C LYS A 27 65.50 30.16 64.05
N PHE A 28 65.81 31.36 63.58
CA PHE A 28 65.14 31.97 62.42
C PHE A 28 66.07 32.30 61.23
N VAL A 29 66.94 31.38 60.82
CA VAL A 29 67.52 31.41 59.45
C VAL A 29 66.60 30.63 58.50
N LYS A 30 65.39 31.16 58.27
CA LYS A 30 64.70 30.93 56.99
C LYS A 30 65.25 31.99 56.04
N ALA A 31 66.06 31.55 55.08
CA ALA A 31 66.60 32.42 54.03
C ALA A 31 65.48 33.33 53.49
N LYS A 32 65.64 34.65 53.65
CA LYS A 32 64.78 35.63 52.98
C LYS A 32 64.96 35.41 51.47
N LYS A 33 64.01 34.72 50.82
CA LYS A 33 63.98 34.63 49.36
C LYS A 33 64.01 36.05 48.79
N SER A 34 64.90 36.29 47.83
CA SER A 34 65.01 37.62 47.22
C SER A 34 63.69 37.97 46.51
N LYS A 35 63.33 39.26 46.46
CA LYS A 35 62.09 39.71 45.78
C LYS A 35 61.99 39.21 44.33
N THR A 36 63.14 39.07 43.67
CA THR A 36 63.28 38.56 42.30
C THR A 36 62.90 37.09 42.18
N GLU A 37 63.28 36.27 43.16
CA GLU A 37 62.99 34.83 43.19
C GLU A 37 61.49 34.55 43.39
N VAL A 38 60.83 35.35 44.24
CA VAL A 38 59.37 35.29 44.43
C VAL A 38 58.63 35.67 43.15
N PHE A 39 59.12 36.67 42.41
CA PHE A 39 58.51 37.11 41.16
C PHE A 39 58.69 36.08 40.02
N SER A 40 59.87 35.47 39.92
CA SER A 40 60.17 34.38 38.97
C SER A 40 59.24 33.17 39.19
N GLN A 41 59.06 32.73 40.43
CA GLN A 41 58.14 31.64 40.76
C GLN A 41 56.69 31.95 40.38
N LYS A 42 56.26 33.21 40.58
CA LYS A 42 54.91 33.65 40.22
C LYS A 42 54.68 33.55 38.71
N LEU A 43 55.67 33.94 37.90
CA LEU A 43 55.61 33.84 36.44
C LEU A 43 55.61 32.38 35.95
N GLN A 44 56.38 31.50 36.59
CA GLN A 44 56.35 30.06 36.29
C GLN A 44 54.96 29.45 36.56
N ASN A 45 54.35 29.80 37.70
CA ASN A 45 52.99 29.33 38.02
C ASN A 45 51.94 29.85 37.02
N THR A 46 52.08 31.09 36.55
CA THR A 46 51.22 31.67 35.51
C THR A 46 51.39 30.92 34.18
N ARG A 47 52.62 30.62 33.78
CA ARG A 47 52.92 29.82 32.59
C ARG A 47 52.25 28.46 32.62
N ASP A 48 52.40 27.73 33.73
CA ASP A 48 51.85 26.38 33.88
C ASP A 48 50.31 26.37 33.92
N SER A 49 49.71 27.46 34.41
CA SER A 49 48.25 27.63 34.42
C SER A 49 47.71 27.87 33.02
N LEU A 50 48.36 28.75 32.24
CA LEU A 50 47.98 29.03 30.86
C LEU A 50 48.19 27.82 29.94
N LEU A 51 49.29 27.07 30.12
CA LEU A 51 49.53 25.83 29.38
C LEU A 51 48.45 24.76 29.65
N ARG A 52 47.96 24.67 30.89
CA ARG A 52 46.84 23.77 31.23
C ARG A 52 45.55 24.17 30.53
N ILE A 53 45.24 25.46 30.49
CA ILE A 53 44.07 26.00 29.76
C ILE A 53 44.17 25.68 28.27
N CYS A 54 45.34 25.91 27.65
CA CYS A 54 45.56 25.56 26.24
C CYS A 54 45.34 24.06 25.96
N LYS A 55 45.74 23.18 26.88
CA LYS A 55 45.53 21.73 26.74
C LYS A 55 44.05 21.36 26.80
N ILE A 56 43.28 21.95 27.72
CA ILE A 56 41.83 21.70 27.86
C ILE A 56 41.09 22.09 26.57
N TYR A 57 41.44 23.24 25.99
CA TYR A 57 40.80 23.76 24.78
C TYR A 57 41.45 23.30 23.47
N LYS A 58 42.41 22.37 23.52
CA LYS A 58 43.17 21.86 22.36
C LYS A 58 43.76 22.99 21.50
N LEU A 59 44.43 23.94 22.13
CA LEU A 59 45.10 25.09 21.52
C LEU A 59 46.61 24.80 21.39
N GLU A 60 46.96 23.87 20.51
CA GLU A 60 48.32 23.30 20.42
C GLU A 60 49.36 24.33 19.94
N ASP A 61 48.95 25.31 19.13
CA ASP A 61 49.80 26.37 18.58
C ASP A 61 50.44 27.28 19.65
N PHE A 62 49.85 27.33 20.85
CA PHE A 62 50.34 28.18 21.94
C PHE A 62 51.48 27.54 22.75
N LYS A 63 51.73 26.24 22.58
CA LYS A 63 52.74 25.49 23.36
C LYS A 63 54.15 26.09 23.26
N TYR A 64 54.50 26.67 22.11
CA TYR A 64 55.83 27.22 21.82
C TYR A 64 55.94 28.73 22.03
N LYS A 65 54.85 29.41 22.38
CA LYS A 65 54.83 30.88 22.54
C LYS A 65 55.25 31.37 23.92
N PHE A 66 55.33 30.48 24.91
CA PHE A 66 55.60 30.87 26.30
C PHE A 66 57.10 31.13 26.57
N PRO A 67 57.46 32.30 27.14
CA PRO A 67 58.84 32.60 27.51
C PRO A 67 59.41 31.60 28.53
N THR A 68 60.66 31.18 28.35
CA THR A 68 61.42 30.37 29.32
C THR A 68 61.95 31.25 30.44
N ILE A 69 61.86 30.80 31.69
CA ILE A 69 62.29 31.55 32.88
C ILE A 69 63.49 30.83 33.51
N TYR A 70 64.66 31.45 33.53
CA TYR A 70 65.89 30.89 34.12
C TYR A 70 66.11 31.37 35.57
N LEU A 71 66.84 30.57 36.36
CA LEU A 71 67.27 30.94 37.71
C LEU A 71 68.32 32.07 37.66
N GLY A 72 68.14 33.10 38.48
CA GLY A 72 69.09 34.23 38.58
C GLY A 72 68.84 35.40 37.61
N GLU A 73 67.73 35.41 36.87
CA GLU A 73 67.41 36.52 35.95
C GLU A 73 67.21 37.87 36.65
N SER A 74 67.57 38.95 35.96
CA SER A 74 67.35 40.32 36.45
C SER A 74 65.85 40.66 36.52
N MET A 75 65.48 41.55 37.43
CA MET A 75 64.09 41.98 37.61
C MET A 75 63.50 42.65 36.35
N GLU A 76 64.33 43.32 35.55
CA GLU A 76 63.94 43.94 34.29
C GLU A 76 63.57 42.90 33.22
N SER A 77 64.37 41.84 33.10
CA SER A 77 64.09 40.70 32.21
C SER A 77 62.76 40.02 32.58
N LEU A 78 62.55 39.75 33.87
CA LEU A 78 61.31 39.14 34.35
C LEU A 78 60.09 40.04 34.09
N LYS A 79 60.21 41.36 34.26
CA LYS A 79 59.13 42.32 33.95
C LYS A 79 58.81 42.38 32.46
N ALA A 80 59.82 42.26 31.58
CA ALA A 80 59.60 42.19 30.14
C ALA A 80 58.82 40.92 29.76
N LYS A 81 59.23 39.75 30.27
CA LYS A 81 58.51 38.48 30.07
C LYS A 81 57.09 38.53 30.63
N SER A 82 56.89 39.16 31.78
CA SER A 82 55.54 39.36 32.35
C SER A 82 54.59 40.11 31.41
N LYS A 83 55.09 41.08 30.62
CA LYS A 83 54.27 41.77 29.61
C LYS A 83 53.94 40.88 28.42
N GLU A 84 54.85 39.99 28.03
CA GLU A 84 54.60 38.99 26.98
C GLU A 84 53.58 37.95 27.42
N PHE A 85 53.63 37.50 28.68
CA PHE A 85 52.60 36.62 29.25
C PHE A 85 51.19 37.23 29.16
N GLU A 86 51.01 38.53 29.43
CA GLU A 86 49.69 39.16 29.29
C GLU A 86 49.22 39.28 27.84
N LYS A 87 50.14 39.48 26.87
CA LYS A 87 49.77 39.41 25.45
C LYS A 87 49.29 38.00 25.08
N ILE A 88 50.03 36.97 25.49
CA ILE A 88 49.70 35.57 25.22
C ILE A 88 48.36 35.19 25.86
N LYS A 89 48.08 35.67 27.08
CA LYS A 89 46.82 35.44 27.77
C LYS A 89 45.61 35.99 26.99
N VAL A 90 45.70 37.23 26.50
CA VAL A 90 44.63 37.84 25.70
C VAL A 90 44.39 37.07 24.39
N GLU A 91 45.46 36.60 23.74
CA GLU A 91 45.33 35.75 22.54
C GLU A 91 44.60 34.43 22.85
N ILE A 92 44.88 33.81 24.00
CA ILE A 92 44.20 32.57 24.44
C ILE A 92 42.72 32.82 24.72
N GLU A 93 42.38 33.90 25.42
CA GLU A 93 40.99 34.26 25.75
C GLU A 93 40.14 34.48 24.47
N ASN A 94 40.73 35.14 23.47
CA ASN A 94 40.09 35.34 22.16
C ASN A 94 39.90 34.02 21.39
N ALA A 95 40.90 33.14 21.41
CA ALA A 95 40.83 31.84 20.73
C ALA A 95 39.77 30.92 21.35
N ILE A 96 39.63 30.93 22.69
CA ILE A 96 38.58 30.20 23.41
C ILE A 96 37.20 30.72 23.01
N SER A 97 37.02 32.04 23.07
CA SER A 97 35.74 32.68 22.73
C SER A 97 35.28 32.35 21.30
N LYS A 98 36.23 32.30 20.35
CA LYS A 98 35.96 31.92 18.95
C LYS A 98 35.53 30.45 18.83
N LYS A 99 36.24 29.52 19.47
CA LYS A 99 35.88 28.08 19.46
C LYS A 99 34.50 27.81 20.09
N GLU A 100 34.19 28.48 21.20
CA GLU A 100 32.88 28.34 21.86
C GLU A 100 31.73 28.86 20.97
N LEU A 101 31.96 29.90 20.17
CA LEU A 101 31.00 30.43 19.22
C LEU A 101 30.78 29.47 18.03
N GLU A 102 31.85 28.88 17.50
CA GLU A 102 31.79 27.89 16.41
C GLU A 102 31.03 26.62 16.85
N GLN A 103 31.30 26.12 18.05
CA GLN A 103 30.58 24.94 18.59
C GLN A 103 29.07 25.19 18.71
N LYS A 104 28.67 26.37 19.22
CA LYS A 104 27.24 26.75 19.31
C LYS A 104 26.55 26.82 17.95
N ARG A 105 27.26 27.26 16.90
CA ARG A 105 26.71 27.28 15.52
C ARG A 105 26.48 25.87 14.98
N VAL A 106 27.43 24.97 15.16
CA VAL A 106 27.34 23.57 14.69
C VAL A 106 26.16 22.84 15.33
N ASP A 107 26.01 22.95 16.65
CA ASP A 107 24.91 22.32 17.39
C ASP A 107 23.53 22.86 16.96
N SER A 108 23.45 24.15 16.60
CA SER A 108 22.21 24.77 16.10
C SER A 108 21.84 24.30 14.70
N ILE A 109 22.81 24.19 13.79
CA ILE A 109 22.60 23.73 12.41
C ILE A 109 22.14 22.27 12.41
N GLN A 110 22.76 21.43 13.23
CA GLN A 110 22.39 20.01 13.32
C GLN A 110 20.92 19.83 13.77
N LYS A 111 20.48 20.60 14.78
CA LYS A 111 19.08 20.57 15.25
C LYS A 111 18.08 21.01 14.19
N VAL A 112 18.41 22.01 13.38
CA VAL A 112 17.56 22.46 12.27
C VAL A 112 17.45 21.37 11.21
N ASN A 113 18.57 20.77 10.80
CA ASN A 113 18.59 19.69 9.82
C ASN A 113 17.80 18.45 10.28
N ASP A 114 17.93 18.06 11.55
CA ASP A 114 17.17 16.92 12.10
C ASP A 114 15.66 17.22 12.17
N ALA A 115 15.27 18.46 12.49
CA ALA A 115 13.87 18.88 12.45
C ALA A 115 13.30 18.90 11.03
N GLU A 116 14.05 19.39 10.05
CA GLU A 116 13.68 19.35 8.63
C GLU A 116 13.49 17.92 8.13
N ARG A 117 14.40 16.99 8.50
CA ARG A 117 14.26 15.57 8.16
C ARG A 117 12.97 14.97 8.72
N ILE A 118 12.67 15.21 10.00
CA ILE A 118 11.44 14.71 10.65
C ILE A 118 10.18 15.25 9.95
N VAL A 119 10.19 16.53 9.56
CA VAL A 119 9.05 17.15 8.86
C VAL A 119 8.90 16.53 7.46
N GLN A 120 9.99 16.33 6.72
CA GLN A 120 9.96 15.67 5.41
C GLN A 120 9.45 14.23 5.52
N GLU A 121 9.89 13.47 6.51
CA GLU A 121 9.40 12.11 6.78
C GLU A 121 7.89 12.10 7.06
N ARG A 122 7.40 13.01 7.90
CA ARG A 122 5.94 13.14 8.19
C ARG A 122 5.13 13.54 6.97
N ILE A 123 5.64 14.43 6.12
CA ILE A 123 4.99 14.81 4.87
C ILE A 123 4.93 13.61 3.94
N ALA A 124 6.03 12.85 3.81
CA ALA A 124 6.07 11.64 3.00
C ALA A 124 5.07 10.58 3.50
N ASP A 125 4.97 10.37 4.81
CA ASP A 125 3.98 9.45 5.41
C ASP A 125 2.54 9.93 5.21
N SER A 126 2.28 11.23 5.33
CA SER A 126 0.94 11.79 5.09
C SER A 126 0.52 11.68 3.62
N LEU A 127 1.42 12.00 2.69
CA LEU A 127 1.21 11.82 1.25
C LEU A 127 1.03 10.35 0.88
N TYR A 128 1.76 9.46 1.55
CA TYR A 128 1.58 8.02 1.43
C TYR A 128 0.16 7.61 1.83
N LEU A 129 -0.33 8.03 3.00
CA LEU A 129 -1.68 7.72 3.46
C LEU A 129 -2.77 8.26 2.51
N ILE A 130 -2.60 9.49 1.99
CA ILE A 130 -3.51 10.08 1.02
C ILE A 130 -3.54 9.26 -0.28
N ARG A 131 -2.37 8.94 -0.84
CA ARG A 131 -2.28 8.15 -2.08
C ARG A 131 -2.84 6.74 -1.87
N ALA A 132 -2.47 6.10 -0.76
CA ALA A 132 -2.95 4.76 -0.43
C ALA A 132 -4.48 4.74 -0.32
N ALA A 133 -5.08 5.69 0.40
CA ALA A 133 -6.54 5.84 0.50
C ALA A 133 -7.23 5.97 -0.86
N GLN A 134 -6.54 6.55 -1.85
CA GLN A 134 -7.06 6.71 -3.22
C GLN A 134 -6.82 5.47 -4.10
N THR A 135 -5.75 4.70 -3.87
CA THR A 135 -5.37 3.58 -4.75
C THR A 135 -5.81 2.20 -4.26
N TRP A 136 -6.39 2.10 -3.05
CA TRP A 136 -6.82 0.85 -2.39
C TRP A 136 -5.70 -0.19 -2.23
N GLU A 137 -4.48 0.17 -2.57
CA GLU A 137 -3.27 -0.64 -2.41
C GLU A 137 -2.96 -0.91 -0.94
N TRP A 138 -3.53 -0.09 -0.03
CA TRP A 138 -3.48 -0.33 1.41
C TRP A 138 -4.09 -1.67 1.83
N LEU A 139 -4.99 -2.27 1.03
CA LEU A 139 -5.51 -3.62 1.26
C LEU A 139 -4.42 -4.70 1.23
N HIS A 140 -3.28 -4.40 0.60
CA HIS A 140 -2.10 -5.28 0.52
C HIS A 140 -0.93 -4.77 1.35
N ASP A 141 -1.10 -3.63 2.02
CA ASP A 141 -0.06 -3.03 2.81
C ASP A 141 0.07 -3.73 4.17
N LYS A 142 1.32 -3.96 4.56
CA LYS A 142 1.70 -4.57 5.84
C LYS A 142 1.88 -3.53 6.96
N LYS A 143 1.84 -2.23 6.65
CA LYS A 143 2.03 -1.17 7.65
C LYS A 143 0.88 -1.08 8.66
N GLY A 144 -0.34 -1.43 8.26
CA GLY A 144 -1.51 -1.44 9.14
C GLY A 144 -1.71 -2.78 9.85
N LYS A 145 -2.26 -2.74 11.07
CA LYS A 145 -2.68 -3.97 11.76
C LYS A 145 -4.03 -4.40 11.20
N TRP A 146 -4.11 -5.67 10.81
CA TRP A 146 -5.33 -6.29 10.33
C TRP A 146 -6.05 -6.97 11.49
N GLU A 147 -7.32 -6.64 11.67
CA GLU A 147 -8.19 -7.21 12.69
C GLU A 147 -9.37 -7.90 12.02
N THR A 148 -9.70 -9.11 12.47
CA THR A 148 -10.90 -9.82 12.03
C THR A 148 -12.02 -9.50 13.01
N ILE A 149 -13.16 -9.07 12.49
CA ILE A 149 -14.35 -8.78 13.26
C ILE A 149 -15.37 -9.85 12.93
N ASP A 150 -15.69 -10.65 13.95
CA ASP A 150 -16.75 -11.64 13.93
C ASP A 150 -17.85 -11.18 14.88
N ARG A 151 -19.04 -10.91 14.34
CA ARG A 151 -20.24 -10.55 15.12
C ARG A 151 -21.31 -11.59 14.84
N SER A 152 -22.03 -12.01 15.87
CA SER A 152 -23.12 -13.00 15.77
C SER A 152 -24.51 -12.38 15.99
N TYR A 153 -24.60 -11.14 16.49
CA TYR A 153 -25.87 -10.46 16.79
C TYR A 153 -25.80 -8.96 16.49
N PRO A 154 -26.84 -8.33 15.91
CA PRO A 154 -28.12 -8.91 15.45
C PRO A 154 -28.02 -9.69 14.12
N LYS A 155 -26.85 -9.70 13.50
CA LYS A 155 -26.58 -10.42 12.25
C LYS A 155 -25.16 -10.98 12.26
N GLU A 156 -24.99 -12.17 11.71
CA GLU A 156 -23.66 -12.73 11.46
C GLU A 156 -22.91 -11.87 10.43
N GLU A 157 -21.80 -11.29 10.87
CA GLU A 157 -20.89 -10.49 10.06
C GLU A 157 -19.46 -10.98 10.28
N HIS A 158 -18.80 -11.33 9.18
CA HIS A 158 -17.41 -11.78 9.15
C HIS A 158 -16.65 -10.87 8.17
N TYR A 159 -15.81 -9.99 8.69
CA TYR A 159 -15.04 -9.06 7.86
C TYR A 159 -13.72 -8.67 8.51
N GLN A 160 -12.79 -8.15 7.72
CA GLN A 160 -11.52 -7.63 8.19
C GLN A 160 -11.49 -6.11 8.13
N VAL A 161 -10.78 -5.48 9.06
CA VAL A 161 -10.50 -4.04 9.05
C VAL A 161 -9.00 -3.80 9.21
N ASN A 162 -8.52 -2.72 8.61
CA ASN A 162 -7.14 -2.27 8.80
C ASN A 162 -7.14 -1.07 9.74
N SER A 163 -6.26 -1.06 10.74
CA SER A 163 -6.17 0.00 11.74
C SER A 163 -5.93 1.40 11.16
N LEU A 164 -5.31 1.50 9.98
CA LEU A 164 -5.07 2.77 9.28
C LEU A 164 -6.31 3.27 8.55
N PHE A 165 -7.24 2.37 8.20
CA PHE A 165 -8.47 2.68 7.48
C PHE A 165 -9.68 1.91 8.04
N PRO A 166 -10.05 2.11 9.32
CA PRO A 166 -11.08 1.34 10.02
C PRO A 166 -12.49 1.52 9.44
N GLN A 167 -12.72 2.56 8.65
CA GLN A 167 -13.98 2.83 7.97
C GLN A 167 -14.31 1.82 6.86
N TYR A 168 -13.33 1.05 6.39
CA TYR A 168 -13.50 0.09 5.32
C TYR A 168 -13.60 -1.33 5.86
N GLN A 169 -14.65 -2.03 5.44
CA GLN A 169 -14.85 -3.45 5.71
C GLN A 169 -14.30 -4.27 4.54
N VAL A 170 -13.49 -5.27 4.83
CA VAL A 170 -12.90 -6.15 3.82
C VAL A 170 -13.52 -7.53 3.92
N ILE A 171 -14.23 -7.93 2.86
CA ILE A 171 -14.94 -9.22 2.76
C ILE A 171 -14.50 -9.88 1.47
N ASP A 172 -14.02 -11.12 1.54
CA ASP A 172 -13.50 -11.88 0.39
C ASP A 172 -12.54 -11.08 -0.50
N GLN A 173 -11.63 -10.32 0.13
CA GLN A 173 -10.66 -9.47 -0.57
C GLN A 173 -11.32 -8.36 -1.41
N ASN A 174 -12.48 -7.87 -0.99
CA ASN A 174 -13.14 -6.69 -1.56
C ASN A 174 -13.41 -5.69 -0.44
N ALA A 175 -13.20 -4.41 -0.71
CA ALA A 175 -13.42 -3.32 0.23
C ALA A 175 -14.82 -2.72 0.07
N TYR A 176 -15.46 -2.51 1.21
CA TYR A 176 -16.79 -1.94 1.35
C TYR A 176 -16.74 -0.73 2.27
N LEU A 177 -17.44 0.33 1.88
CA LEU A 177 -17.70 1.51 2.72
C LEU A 177 -19.20 1.64 2.89
N ASN A 178 -19.69 1.61 4.12
CA ASN A 178 -21.13 1.66 4.43
C ASN A 178 -21.95 0.61 3.64
N GLY A 179 -21.41 -0.60 3.49
CA GLY A 179 -22.03 -1.68 2.73
C GLY A 179 -21.97 -1.56 1.20
N LYS A 180 -21.45 -0.45 0.65
CA LYS A 180 -21.24 -0.27 -0.79
C LYS A 180 -19.86 -0.77 -1.19
N LEU A 181 -19.78 -1.55 -2.27
CA LEU A 181 -18.50 -1.95 -2.86
C LEU A 181 -17.77 -0.71 -3.37
N VAL A 182 -16.55 -0.52 -2.88
CA VAL A 182 -15.68 0.61 -3.23
C VAL A 182 -14.32 0.15 -3.75
N GLY A 183 -13.93 -1.11 -3.54
CA GLY A 183 -12.64 -1.62 -4.01
C GLY A 183 -12.66 -3.13 -4.28
N VAL A 184 -12.12 -3.53 -5.42
CA VAL A 184 -11.82 -4.94 -5.76
C VAL A 184 -10.31 -5.15 -5.76
N CYS A 185 -9.81 -6.07 -4.93
CA CYS A 185 -8.37 -6.36 -4.84
C CYS A 185 -7.87 -7.20 -6.00
N HIS A 186 -8.68 -8.17 -6.45
CA HIS A 186 -8.27 -9.13 -7.47
C HIS A 186 -9.20 -9.09 -8.68
N PRO A 187 -9.11 -8.03 -9.51
CA PRO A 187 -9.84 -7.99 -10.78
C PRO A 187 -9.42 -9.16 -11.70
N ALA A 188 -8.18 -9.64 -11.57
CA ALA A 188 -7.71 -11.05 -11.68
C ALA A 188 -6.28 -11.12 -12.26
N LYS A 189 -5.35 -11.64 -11.46
CA LYS A 189 -4.14 -12.33 -11.96
C LYS A 189 -3.66 -13.29 -10.86
N ASN A 190 -3.58 -14.59 -11.16
CA ASN A 190 -2.90 -15.62 -10.38
C ASN A 190 -3.17 -15.68 -8.87
N ASN A 191 -4.29 -16.30 -8.49
CA ASN A 191 -4.25 -17.17 -7.30
C ASN A 191 -4.43 -18.60 -7.81
N LYS A 192 -3.57 -19.55 -7.40
CA LYS A 192 -3.55 -20.93 -7.94
C LYS A 192 -4.90 -21.66 -7.81
N ASN A 193 -5.81 -21.15 -6.97
CA ASN A 193 -7.17 -21.63 -6.74
C ASN A 193 -8.25 -20.98 -7.64
N ASN A 194 -7.89 -20.14 -8.62
CA ASN A 194 -8.83 -19.30 -9.40
C ASN A 194 -8.85 -19.59 -10.92
N SER A 195 -8.34 -20.75 -11.36
CA SER A 195 -8.28 -21.13 -12.78
C SER A 195 -9.66 -21.18 -13.45
N GLU A 196 -10.70 -21.57 -12.71
CA GLU A 196 -12.07 -21.62 -13.20
C GLU A 196 -12.66 -20.22 -13.41
N LYS A 197 -12.49 -19.30 -12.46
CA LYS A 197 -12.96 -17.90 -12.61
C LYS A 197 -12.29 -17.19 -13.78
N GLU A 198 -10.99 -17.42 -13.97
CA GLU A 198 -10.24 -16.91 -15.13
C GLU A 198 -10.77 -17.50 -16.45
N ARG A 199 -11.06 -18.80 -16.48
CA ARG A 199 -11.65 -19.46 -17.64
C ARG A 199 -13.04 -18.89 -17.97
N CYS A 200 -13.90 -18.71 -16.96
CA CYS A 200 -15.21 -18.09 -17.12
C CYS A 200 -15.11 -16.67 -17.66
N PHE A 201 -14.22 -15.84 -17.10
CA PHE A 201 -13.99 -14.49 -17.60
C PHE A 201 -13.58 -14.45 -19.08
N ARG A 202 -12.67 -15.34 -19.50
CA ARG A 202 -12.28 -15.46 -20.92
C ARG A 202 -13.45 -15.88 -21.82
N ILE A 203 -14.33 -16.76 -21.35
CA ILE A 203 -15.54 -17.15 -22.07
C ILE A 203 -16.50 -15.97 -22.19
N ASP A 204 -16.65 -15.16 -21.14
CA ASP A 204 -17.51 -13.98 -21.15
C ASP A 204 -16.97 -12.91 -22.10
N VAL A 205 -15.66 -12.68 -22.11
CA VAL A 205 -15.00 -11.78 -23.08
C VAL A 205 -15.19 -12.28 -24.51
N MET A 206 -15.00 -13.58 -24.76
CA MET A 206 -15.27 -14.19 -26.07
C MET A 206 -16.72 -13.96 -26.51
N THR A 207 -17.66 -14.19 -25.60
CA THR A 207 -19.09 -14.00 -25.86
C THR A 207 -19.38 -12.54 -26.17
N PHE A 208 -18.81 -11.61 -25.41
CA PHE A 208 -18.92 -10.17 -25.66
C PHE A 208 -18.37 -9.78 -27.03
N LEU A 209 -17.21 -10.29 -27.46
CA LEU A 209 -16.69 -10.04 -28.81
C LEU A 209 -17.64 -10.57 -29.90
N CYS A 210 -18.17 -11.79 -29.73
CA CYS A 210 -19.11 -12.37 -30.67
C CYS A 210 -20.43 -11.57 -30.73
N GLN A 211 -20.91 -11.04 -29.59
CA GLN A 211 -22.05 -10.11 -29.55
C GLN A 211 -21.77 -8.87 -30.38
N GLN A 212 -20.61 -8.23 -30.21
CA GLN A 212 -20.24 -7.03 -30.97
C GLN A 212 -20.14 -7.33 -32.48
N ASP A 213 -19.50 -8.43 -32.87
CA ASP A 213 -19.40 -8.82 -34.28
C ASP A 213 -20.78 -9.10 -34.91
N PHE A 214 -21.69 -9.75 -34.16
CA PHE A 214 -23.08 -9.96 -34.59
C PHE A 214 -23.85 -8.64 -34.74
N LEU A 215 -23.75 -7.74 -33.75
CA LEU A 215 -24.41 -6.43 -33.78
C LEU A 215 -23.91 -5.56 -34.94
N ASN A 216 -22.62 -5.67 -35.27
CA ASN A 216 -22.00 -5.01 -36.43
C ASN A 216 -22.30 -5.70 -37.77
N ASN A 217 -23.22 -6.68 -37.79
CA ASN A 217 -23.64 -7.41 -38.99
C ASN A 217 -22.49 -8.11 -39.75
N LYS A 218 -21.50 -8.63 -39.02
CA LYS A 218 -20.40 -9.40 -39.63
C LYS A 218 -20.97 -10.60 -40.41
N TYR A 219 -20.41 -10.87 -41.59
CA TYR A 219 -20.92 -11.87 -42.57
C TYR A 219 -22.36 -11.65 -43.05
N GLU A 220 -22.89 -10.44 -42.91
CA GLU A 220 -24.26 -10.11 -43.32
C GLU A 220 -25.33 -10.98 -42.64
N ILE A 221 -25.08 -11.45 -41.41
CA ILE A 221 -25.98 -12.34 -40.65
C ILE A 221 -27.41 -11.76 -40.52
N GLN A 222 -27.59 -10.44 -40.58
CA GLN A 222 -28.92 -9.83 -40.55
C GLN A 222 -29.77 -10.11 -41.81
N LYS A 223 -29.15 -10.58 -42.91
CA LYS A 223 -29.88 -11.05 -44.12
C LYS A 223 -30.36 -12.51 -44.00
N GLU A 224 -29.86 -13.26 -43.02
CA GLU A 224 -30.27 -14.64 -42.78
C GLU A 224 -31.71 -14.75 -42.29
N SER A 225 -32.25 -15.98 -42.28
CA SER A 225 -33.60 -16.23 -41.79
C SER A 225 -33.80 -15.73 -40.35
N PRO A 226 -35.02 -15.27 -39.97
CA PRO A 226 -35.32 -14.87 -38.59
C PRO A 226 -35.00 -15.97 -37.57
N LYS A 227 -35.21 -17.24 -37.93
CA LYS A 227 -34.92 -18.41 -37.09
C LYS A 227 -33.42 -18.56 -36.84
N THR A 228 -32.58 -18.37 -37.87
CA THR A 228 -31.11 -18.34 -37.75
C THR A 228 -30.67 -17.23 -36.79
N GLN A 229 -31.19 -16.01 -36.99
CA GLN A 229 -30.84 -14.85 -36.18
C GLN A 229 -31.26 -15.02 -34.72
N GLU A 230 -32.46 -15.55 -34.48
CA GLU A 230 -32.98 -15.79 -33.15
C GLU A 230 -32.14 -16.83 -32.40
N TYR A 231 -31.76 -17.91 -33.06
CA TYR A 231 -30.85 -18.90 -32.50
C TYR A 231 -29.52 -18.28 -32.05
N ILE A 232 -28.90 -17.45 -32.90
CA ILE A 232 -27.64 -16.77 -32.58
C ILE A 232 -27.84 -15.82 -31.38
N LYS A 233 -28.91 -15.00 -31.38
CA LYS A 233 -29.22 -14.08 -30.27
C LYS A 233 -29.38 -14.79 -28.93
N GLN A 234 -30.07 -15.94 -28.91
CA GLN A 234 -30.23 -16.76 -27.69
C GLN A 234 -28.89 -17.33 -27.19
N LYS A 235 -28.05 -17.83 -28.10
CA LYS A 235 -26.74 -18.41 -27.74
C LYS A 235 -25.71 -17.35 -27.31
N LEU A 236 -25.84 -16.13 -27.80
CA LEU A 236 -25.03 -14.99 -27.37
C LEU A 236 -25.59 -14.28 -26.13
N GLY A 237 -26.74 -14.70 -25.59
CA GLY A 237 -27.36 -14.05 -24.42
C GLY A 237 -27.97 -12.68 -24.70
N LEU A 238 -28.20 -12.33 -25.97
CA LEU A 238 -28.87 -11.08 -26.39
C LEU A 238 -30.40 -11.16 -26.28
N LYS A 239 -30.94 -12.38 -26.16
CA LYS A 239 -32.35 -12.65 -25.87
C LYS A 239 -32.40 -13.69 -24.76
N LYS A 240 -33.39 -13.58 -23.88
CA LYS A 240 -33.60 -14.54 -22.79
C LYS A 240 -33.65 -15.95 -23.38
N GLN A 241 -32.85 -16.87 -22.84
CA GLN A 241 -33.01 -18.28 -23.17
C GLN A 241 -34.36 -18.74 -22.63
N LEU A 242 -35.08 -19.53 -23.43
CA LEU A 242 -36.29 -20.19 -22.98
C LEU A 242 -35.92 -21.06 -21.78
N GLU A 243 -36.66 -20.92 -20.68
CA GLU A 243 -36.44 -21.77 -19.52
C GLU A 243 -36.74 -23.23 -19.90
N PRO A 244 -36.15 -24.23 -19.24
CA PRO A 244 -36.50 -25.63 -19.47
C PRO A 244 -38.02 -25.88 -19.35
N THR A 245 -38.70 -25.09 -18.52
CA THR A 245 -40.15 -25.10 -18.35
C THR A 245 -40.93 -24.63 -19.57
N ASP A 246 -40.30 -23.88 -20.46
CA ASP A 246 -40.92 -23.34 -21.67
C ASP A 246 -40.87 -24.31 -22.85
N SER A 247 -40.02 -25.34 -22.78
CA SER A 247 -39.88 -26.37 -23.83
C SER A 247 -41.21 -27.08 -24.08
N PRO A 248 -41.62 -27.23 -25.36
CA PRO A 248 -42.72 -28.10 -25.76
C PRO A 248 -42.67 -29.50 -25.13
N VAL A 249 -41.49 -30.13 -25.09
CA VAL A 249 -41.28 -31.44 -24.47
C VAL A 249 -41.60 -31.40 -22.98
N TYR A 250 -41.10 -30.40 -22.26
CA TYR A 250 -41.36 -30.27 -20.82
C TYR A 250 -42.84 -30.00 -20.52
N LYS A 251 -43.48 -29.08 -21.26
CA LYS A 251 -44.92 -28.79 -21.13
C LYS A 251 -45.76 -30.04 -21.38
N GLU A 252 -45.40 -30.83 -22.38
CA GLU A 252 -46.07 -32.08 -22.67
C GLU A 252 -45.84 -33.16 -21.61
N MET A 253 -44.62 -33.26 -21.06
CA MET A 253 -44.32 -34.16 -19.94
C MET A 253 -45.24 -33.89 -18.75
N ILE A 254 -45.37 -32.62 -18.33
CA ILE A 254 -46.23 -32.21 -17.21
C ILE A 254 -47.71 -32.47 -17.51
N ALA A 255 -48.16 -32.15 -18.72
CA ALA A 255 -49.54 -32.41 -19.15
C ALA A 255 -49.86 -33.92 -19.16
N ASN A 256 -48.92 -34.75 -19.63
CA ASN A 256 -49.09 -36.20 -19.69
C ASN A 256 -49.05 -36.83 -18.29
N ALA A 257 -48.16 -36.37 -17.41
CA ALA A 257 -48.13 -36.80 -16.00
C ALA A 257 -49.46 -36.51 -15.29
N SER A 258 -50.03 -35.31 -15.51
CA SER A 258 -51.33 -34.93 -14.95
C SER A 258 -52.46 -35.83 -15.46
N LYS A 259 -52.49 -36.12 -16.76
CA LYS A 259 -53.48 -37.03 -17.37
C LYS A 259 -53.34 -38.47 -16.87
N LEU A 260 -52.11 -38.94 -16.68
CA LEU A 260 -51.84 -40.28 -16.17
C LEU A 260 -52.29 -40.42 -14.71
N ARG A 261 -52.04 -39.40 -13.88
CA ARG A 261 -52.52 -39.35 -12.48
C ARG A 261 -54.04 -39.43 -12.40
N ILE A 262 -54.75 -38.65 -13.22
CA ILE A 262 -56.22 -38.70 -13.30
C ILE A 262 -56.68 -40.10 -13.71
N ALA A 263 -56.08 -40.69 -14.75
CA ALA A 263 -56.44 -42.04 -15.19
C ALA A 263 -56.19 -43.10 -14.10
N GLN A 264 -55.11 -42.97 -13.32
CA GLN A 264 -54.79 -43.87 -12.22
C GLN A 264 -55.80 -43.76 -11.07
N GLU A 265 -56.25 -42.55 -10.74
CA GLU A 265 -57.32 -42.34 -9.74
C GLU A 265 -58.65 -42.95 -10.19
N ARG A 266 -59.00 -42.80 -11.48
CA ARG A 266 -60.22 -43.40 -12.06
C ARG A 266 -60.17 -44.92 -12.04
N LEU A 267 -59.01 -45.52 -12.32
CA LEU A 267 -58.79 -46.96 -12.17
C LEU A 267 -59.00 -47.42 -10.72
N ARG A 268 -58.43 -46.67 -9.75
CA ARG A 268 -58.56 -46.98 -8.31
C ARG A 268 -60.02 -46.92 -7.83
N LYS A 269 -60.83 -46.01 -8.41
CA LYS A 269 -62.26 -45.87 -8.13
C LYS A 269 -63.13 -46.89 -8.88
N GLY A 270 -62.55 -47.71 -9.76
CA GLY A 270 -63.29 -48.65 -10.60
C GLY A 270 -64.06 -48.00 -11.76
N GLU A 271 -63.81 -46.73 -12.05
CA GLU A 271 -64.48 -46.00 -13.16
C GLU A 271 -63.96 -46.40 -14.54
N ILE A 272 -62.75 -46.96 -14.61
CA ILE A 272 -62.14 -47.52 -15.83
C ILE A 272 -61.46 -48.85 -15.50
N ASP A 273 -61.34 -49.74 -16.48
CA ASP A 273 -60.61 -50.99 -16.34
C ASP A 273 -59.10 -50.85 -16.62
N LEU A 274 -58.34 -51.90 -16.29
CA LEU A 274 -56.90 -51.93 -16.48
C LEU A 274 -56.49 -51.82 -17.96
N ASN A 275 -57.31 -52.38 -18.87
CA ASN A 275 -57.05 -52.33 -20.31
C ASN A 275 -57.17 -50.91 -20.86
N THR A 276 -58.17 -50.16 -20.40
CA THR A 276 -58.42 -48.77 -20.74
C THR A 276 -57.31 -47.88 -20.18
N TYR A 277 -56.89 -48.10 -18.93
CA TYR A 277 -55.72 -47.43 -18.36
C TYR A 277 -54.45 -47.67 -19.18
N ASN A 278 -54.16 -48.93 -19.55
CA ASN A 278 -52.99 -49.28 -20.36
C ASN A 278 -53.02 -48.62 -21.75
N ARG A 279 -54.19 -48.56 -22.40
CA ARG A 279 -54.35 -47.83 -23.69
C ARG A 279 -54.05 -46.34 -23.54
N ILE A 280 -54.52 -45.70 -22.46
CA ILE A 280 -54.23 -44.28 -22.17
C ILE A 280 -52.73 -44.09 -21.97
N LYS A 281 -52.09 -44.93 -21.15
CA LYS A 281 -50.64 -44.88 -20.90
C LYS A 281 -49.84 -44.99 -22.20
N THR A 282 -50.15 -45.96 -23.04
CA THR A 282 -49.47 -46.15 -24.33
C THR A 282 -49.67 -44.97 -25.27
N LYS A 283 -50.89 -44.42 -25.37
CA LYS A 283 -51.19 -43.26 -26.22
C LYS A 283 -50.45 -42.01 -25.77
N LEU A 284 -50.39 -41.75 -24.46
CA LEU A 284 -49.62 -40.63 -23.91
C LEU A 284 -48.11 -40.81 -24.15
N GLY A 285 -47.60 -42.04 -24.01
CA GLY A 285 -46.21 -42.38 -24.33
C GLY A 285 -45.85 -42.12 -25.79
N ALA A 286 -46.68 -42.61 -26.73
CA ALA A 286 -46.48 -42.41 -28.16
C ALA A 286 -46.51 -40.93 -28.57
N LYS A 287 -47.42 -40.15 -27.96
CA LYS A 287 -47.51 -38.71 -28.21
C LYS A 287 -46.26 -37.98 -27.71
N PHE A 288 -45.81 -38.30 -26.50
CA PHE A 288 -44.57 -37.73 -25.94
C PHE A 288 -43.35 -38.05 -26.80
N THR A 289 -43.20 -39.30 -27.26
CA THR A 289 -42.09 -39.66 -28.16
C THR A 289 -42.14 -38.88 -29.47
N GLY A 290 -43.33 -38.67 -30.05
CA GLY A 290 -43.49 -37.85 -31.26
C GLY A 290 -42.99 -36.42 -31.07
N THR A 291 -43.33 -35.79 -29.95
CA THR A 291 -42.88 -34.43 -29.61
C THR A 291 -41.36 -34.35 -29.40
N VAL A 292 -40.77 -35.37 -28.77
CA VAL A 292 -39.31 -35.46 -28.62
C VAL A 292 -38.62 -35.57 -29.98
N TYR A 293 -39.12 -36.42 -30.88
CA TYR A 293 -38.55 -36.53 -32.23
C TYR A 293 -38.72 -35.25 -33.05
N GLN A 294 -39.84 -34.54 -32.90
CA GLN A 294 -40.06 -33.27 -33.56
C GLN A 294 -39.07 -32.20 -33.07
N GLU A 295 -38.86 -32.07 -31.75
CA GLU A 295 -37.83 -31.16 -31.22
C GLU A 295 -36.42 -31.53 -31.70
N MET A 296 -36.09 -32.83 -31.77
CA MET A 296 -34.81 -33.28 -32.32
C MET A 296 -34.66 -32.89 -33.79
N ALA A 297 -35.71 -33.05 -34.61
CA ALA A 297 -35.71 -32.64 -36.01
C ALA A 297 -35.55 -31.12 -36.14
N ASP A 298 -36.27 -30.34 -35.32
CA ASP A 298 -36.18 -28.88 -35.31
C ASP A 298 -34.80 -28.38 -34.88
N SER A 299 -34.12 -29.10 -33.96
CA SER A 299 -32.75 -28.80 -33.53
C SER A 299 -31.67 -29.04 -34.61
N ASN A 300 -32.04 -29.79 -35.65
CA ASN A 300 -31.22 -30.13 -36.82
C ASN A 300 -31.68 -29.42 -38.09
N SER A 301 -32.59 -28.43 -37.98
CA SER A 301 -33.07 -27.70 -39.15
C SER A 301 -31.93 -26.93 -39.86
N PRO A 302 -32.03 -26.68 -41.17
CA PRO A 302 -31.02 -25.93 -41.93
C PRO A 302 -30.67 -24.58 -41.30
N GLU A 303 -31.67 -23.87 -40.75
CA GLU A 303 -31.51 -22.56 -40.09
C GLU A 303 -30.71 -22.67 -38.80
N ILE A 304 -30.97 -23.69 -37.98
CA ILE A 304 -30.21 -23.93 -36.74
C ILE A 304 -28.77 -24.33 -37.07
N ASN A 305 -28.56 -25.14 -38.11
CA ASN A 305 -27.22 -25.51 -38.56
C ASN A 305 -26.47 -24.33 -39.18
N ALA A 306 -27.14 -23.43 -39.90
CA ALA A 306 -26.56 -22.16 -40.32
C ALA A 306 -26.14 -21.32 -39.10
N GLY A 307 -27.03 -21.20 -38.10
CA GLY A 307 -26.73 -20.47 -36.87
C GLY A 307 -25.53 -21.04 -36.09
N LYS A 308 -25.40 -22.37 -36.02
CA LYS A 308 -24.23 -23.05 -35.44
C LYS A 308 -22.94 -22.68 -36.17
N ARG A 309 -22.95 -22.73 -37.51
CA ARG A 309 -21.80 -22.37 -38.35
C ARG A 309 -21.35 -20.93 -38.13
N TYR A 310 -22.29 -19.97 -38.13
CA TYR A 310 -21.96 -18.57 -37.85
C TYR A 310 -21.36 -18.37 -36.45
N LEU A 311 -21.94 -18.98 -35.42
CA LEU A 311 -21.40 -18.90 -34.06
C LEU A 311 -19.98 -19.47 -33.97
N GLU A 312 -19.72 -20.60 -34.62
CA GLU A 312 -18.39 -21.22 -34.65
C GLU A 312 -17.38 -20.34 -35.38
N GLN A 313 -17.79 -19.71 -36.48
CA GLN A 313 -16.94 -18.79 -37.24
C GLN A 313 -16.62 -17.53 -36.44
N LEU A 314 -17.63 -16.90 -35.81
CA LEU A 314 -17.43 -15.76 -34.91
C LEU A 314 -16.47 -16.08 -33.75
N ARG A 315 -16.59 -17.28 -33.16
CA ARG A 315 -15.68 -17.74 -32.10
C ARG A 315 -14.27 -17.97 -32.63
N THR A 316 -14.14 -18.56 -33.81
CA THR A 316 -12.85 -18.87 -34.42
C THR A 316 -12.07 -17.59 -34.72
N ASP A 317 -12.72 -16.59 -35.31
CA ASP A 317 -12.15 -15.28 -35.60
C ASP A 317 -11.60 -14.56 -34.36
N ASN A 318 -12.30 -14.71 -33.22
CA ASN A 318 -11.93 -14.03 -31.98
C ASN A 318 -10.99 -14.87 -31.09
N LYS A 319 -10.77 -16.15 -31.40
CA LYS A 319 -9.99 -17.10 -30.58
C LYS A 319 -8.55 -16.66 -30.40
N SER A 320 -7.90 -16.22 -31.47
CA SER A 320 -6.50 -15.77 -31.45
C SER A 320 -6.30 -14.41 -30.78
N LEU A 321 -7.39 -13.65 -30.57
CA LEU A 321 -7.34 -12.32 -29.97
C LEU A 321 -7.29 -12.37 -28.43
N ILE A 322 -7.77 -13.46 -27.82
CA ILE A 322 -7.89 -13.65 -26.36
C ILE A 322 -6.68 -14.45 -25.85
N GLY A 323 -5.50 -13.84 -25.93
CA GLY A 323 -4.27 -14.36 -25.34
C GLY A 323 -4.05 -13.82 -23.93
N GLU A 324 -2.82 -13.41 -23.63
CA GLU A 324 -2.51 -12.75 -22.36
C GLU A 324 -3.15 -11.36 -22.27
N TYR A 325 -3.41 -10.89 -21.05
CA TYR A 325 -3.89 -9.53 -20.84
C TYR A 325 -3.18 -8.83 -19.69
N THR A 326 -3.19 -7.50 -19.74
CA THR A 326 -2.76 -6.62 -18.65
C THR A 326 -3.95 -5.82 -18.14
N ILE A 327 -4.08 -5.71 -16.83
CA ILE A 327 -5.14 -4.93 -16.19
C ILE A 327 -4.59 -3.54 -15.86
N GLN A 328 -5.34 -2.52 -16.24
CA GLN A 328 -5.13 -1.14 -15.83
C GLN A 328 -6.32 -0.70 -14.99
N ARG A 329 -6.05 -0.24 -13.77
CA ARG A 329 -7.08 0.26 -12.86
C ARG A 329 -7.55 1.64 -13.34
N ILE A 330 -8.87 1.84 -13.44
CA ILE A 330 -9.48 3.15 -13.66
C ILE A 330 -9.82 3.75 -12.29
N ASP A 331 -10.53 2.97 -11.46
CA ASP A 331 -10.86 3.30 -10.07
C ASP A 331 -10.96 2.03 -9.20
N GLY A 332 -11.60 2.11 -8.03
CA GLY A 332 -11.75 0.97 -7.12
C GLY A 332 -12.57 -0.21 -7.69
N THR A 333 -13.50 0.06 -8.61
CA THR A 333 -14.46 -0.90 -9.17
C THR A 333 -14.39 -1.05 -10.69
N ASN A 334 -13.69 -0.14 -11.39
CA ASN A 334 -13.61 -0.10 -12.84
C ASN A 334 -12.18 -0.33 -13.32
N PHE A 335 -12.04 -1.16 -14.35
CA PHE A 335 -10.76 -1.60 -14.87
C PHE A 335 -10.78 -1.69 -16.39
N THR A 336 -9.63 -1.47 -17.01
CA THR A 336 -9.39 -1.74 -18.43
C THR A 336 -8.53 -2.99 -18.56
N TYR A 337 -9.00 -3.97 -19.32
CA TYR A 337 -8.25 -5.19 -19.63
C TYR A 337 -7.76 -5.08 -21.05
N GLN A 338 -6.44 -5.02 -21.21
CA GLN A 338 -5.79 -4.93 -22.51
C GLN A 338 -5.26 -6.31 -22.90
N PHE A 339 -5.86 -6.91 -23.94
CA PHE A 339 -5.47 -8.21 -24.46
C PHE A 339 -4.33 -8.11 -25.47
N ARG A 340 -3.60 -9.21 -25.59
CA ARG A 340 -2.51 -9.45 -26.54
C ARG A 340 -2.73 -10.79 -27.25
N ASN A 341 -2.32 -10.87 -28.50
CA ASN A 341 -2.30 -12.13 -29.24
C ASN A 341 -1.10 -13.00 -28.82
N ASN A 342 -0.98 -14.18 -29.43
CA ASN A 342 0.13 -15.12 -29.19
C ASN A 342 1.52 -14.56 -29.57
N GLU A 343 1.57 -13.50 -30.39
CA GLU A 343 2.81 -12.79 -30.76
C GLU A 343 3.14 -11.64 -29.78
N GLY A 344 2.34 -11.45 -28.72
CA GLY A 344 2.50 -10.36 -27.75
C GLY A 344 2.02 -8.99 -28.22
N LYS A 345 1.42 -8.88 -29.42
CA LYS A 345 0.87 -7.62 -29.96
C LYS A 345 -0.48 -7.33 -29.32
N LYS A 346 -0.72 -6.05 -28.96
CA LYS A 346 -2.00 -5.58 -28.42
C LYS A 346 -3.12 -5.76 -29.44
N THR A 347 -4.21 -6.41 -29.05
CA THR A 347 -5.35 -6.72 -29.93
C THR A 347 -6.52 -5.78 -29.68
N PHE A 348 -7.13 -5.89 -28.51
CA PHE A 348 -8.27 -5.08 -28.11
C PHE A 348 -8.22 -4.79 -26.60
N SER A 349 -8.98 -3.79 -26.17
CA SER A 349 -9.22 -3.54 -24.75
C SER A 349 -10.71 -3.57 -24.43
N VAL A 350 -11.02 -4.06 -23.22
CA VAL A 350 -12.37 -4.02 -22.66
C VAL A 350 -12.40 -3.29 -21.33
N LYS A 351 -13.51 -2.58 -21.06
CA LYS A 351 -13.80 -2.08 -19.71
C LYS A 351 -14.64 -3.08 -18.94
N VAL A 352 -14.21 -3.35 -17.72
CA VAL A 352 -14.87 -4.25 -16.77
C VAL A 352 -15.25 -3.45 -15.53
N SER A 353 -16.53 -3.50 -15.17
CA SER A 353 -17.10 -2.77 -14.03
C SER A 353 -17.64 -3.77 -13.02
N PHE A 354 -17.16 -3.70 -11.77
CA PHE A 354 -17.59 -4.60 -10.70
C PHE A 354 -18.71 -3.99 -9.87
N PHE A 355 -19.66 -4.82 -9.47
CA PHE A 355 -20.83 -4.42 -8.69
C PHE A 355 -21.30 -5.55 -7.78
N VAL A 356 -22.21 -5.24 -6.87
CA VAL A 356 -22.78 -6.21 -5.92
C VAL A 356 -24.25 -6.45 -6.29
N ASN A 357 -24.65 -7.71 -6.40
CA ASN A 357 -26.05 -8.05 -6.63
C ASN A 357 -26.87 -8.08 -5.33
N GLU A 358 -28.18 -8.30 -5.43
CA GLU A 358 -29.09 -8.38 -4.27
C GLU A 358 -28.71 -9.48 -3.27
N LYS A 359 -28.03 -10.53 -3.75
CA LYS A 359 -27.52 -11.65 -2.92
C LYS A 359 -26.15 -11.37 -2.31
N LYS A 360 -25.65 -10.12 -2.39
CA LYS A 360 -24.33 -9.68 -1.91
C LYS A 360 -23.13 -10.35 -2.59
N ASN A 361 -23.32 -10.91 -3.78
CA ASN A 361 -22.23 -11.45 -4.59
C ASN A 361 -21.61 -10.34 -5.44
N VAL A 362 -20.27 -10.28 -5.46
CA VAL A 362 -19.53 -9.42 -6.38
C VAL A 362 -19.57 -10.02 -7.78
N LEU A 363 -20.12 -9.28 -8.73
CA LEU A 363 -20.23 -9.61 -10.14
C LEU A 363 -19.56 -8.52 -10.99
N TYR A 364 -19.48 -8.73 -12.30
CA TYR A 364 -18.94 -7.75 -13.25
C TYR A 364 -19.78 -7.62 -14.51
N THR A 365 -19.65 -6.49 -15.19
CA THR A 365 -20.13 -6.25 -16.55
C THR A 365 -18.98 -5.85 -17.48
N ILE A 366 -19.11 -6.21 -18.76
CA ILE A 366 -18.18 -5.84 -19.84
C ILE A 366 -18.93 -4.92 -20.79
N SER A 367 -18.38 -3.74 -21.10
CA SER A 367 -19.15 -2.67 -21.76
C SER A 367 -18.52 -2.07 -23.01
N SER A 368 -17.28 -1.59 -22.94
CA SER A 368 -16.65 -0.92 -24.09
C SER A 368 -15.57 -1.77 -24.73
N LEU A 369 -15.56 -1.85 -26.07
CA LEU A 369 -14.50 -2.48 -26.85
C LEU A 369 -13.72 -1.41 -27.64
N GLN A 370 -12.40 -1.33 -27.47
CA GLN A 370 -11.54 -0.61 -28.40
C GLN A 370 -10.68 -1.63 -29.15
N LYS A 371 -11.01 -1.90 -30.42
CA LYS A 371 -10.16 -2.67 -31.34
C LYS A 371 -9.07 -1.73 -31.86
N LYS A 372 -7.81 -2.19 -31.86
CA LYS A 372 -6.70 -1.44 -32.45
C LYS A 372 -6.51 -1.76 -33.92
#